data_AF-A0A137P8Y6-F1
#
_entry.id   AF-A0A137P8Y6-F1
#
_cell.length_a   1.000
_cell.length_b   1.000
_cell.length_c   1.000
_cell.angle_alpha   90.00
_cell.angle_beta   90.00
_cell.angle_gamma   90.00
#
_symmetry.space_group_name_H-M   'P 1'
#
loop_
_entity.id
_entity.type
_entity.pdbx_description
1 polymer ?
#
loop_
_entity_poly.entity_id
_entity_poly.type
_entity_poly.pdbx_seq_one_letter_code
_entity_poly.pdbx_strand_id
1 'polypeptide(L)'
;MISGLYPAFQPTSYPAVPGLEGVAQVVEVGKSVKSIKTGQRVVIVPAKSQKGITKEGTWTQYGVYSEENLFVVPNNVPDEIAAQAFINPVTAYGLLDKINAPKGEYIIQTAAASVLGRILIQFAKSRGIKTINLVRRGKGAYGAVDTVGGKIGLILSHSVKDEGLILLYGGLGGLEVSVSTVELIFRNIHYTGFYLTKYVIDLDKEEFRKIFNEVFDLLNNGFKPFTGDKYPLDQVSDAIHQSLKPGRGGKVLLVHN
;
A
#
# COMPACT_ATOMS: atom_id res chain seq x y z
N MET A 1 -17.25 -11.81 -16.83
CA MET A 1 -17.84 -13.01 -17.46
C MET A 1 -19.32 -12.83 -17.77
N ILE A 2 -20.19 -12.73 -16.77
CA ILE A 2 -21.65 -12.71 -16.98
C ILE A 2 -22.12 -11.51 -17.80
N SER A 3 -21.53 -10.33 -17.60
CA SER A 3 -21.88 -9.11 -18.34
C SER A 3 -21.32 -9.03 -19.76
N GLY A 4 -20.58 -10.04 -20.24
CA GLY A 4 -19.96 -10.02 -21.58
C GLY A 4 -18.78 -9.05 -21.76
N LEU A 5 -18.43 -8.26 -20.74
CA LEU A 5 -17.44 -7.18 -20.84
C LEU A 5 -15.97 -7.61 -21.02
N TYR A 6 -15.66 -8.90 -20.88
CA TYR A 6 -14.29 -9.40 -20.93
C TYR A 6 -14.11 -10.33 -22.14
N PRO A 7 -13.57 -9.83 -23.27
CA PRO A 7 -13.47 -10.61 -24.52
C PRO A 7 -12.72 -11.94 -24.35
N ALA A 8 -11.61 -11.93 -23.59
CA ALA A 8 -10.80 -13.12 -23.33
C ALA A 8 -11.47 -14.15 -22.40
N PHE A 9 -12.62 -13.82 -21.81
CA PHE A 9 -13.36 -14.67 -20.88
C PHE A 9 -14.81 -14.88 -21.34
N GLN A 10 -15.12 -14.62 -22.62
CA GLN A 10 -16.42 -14.98 -23.17
C GLN A 10 -16.49 -16.48 -23.44
N PRO A 11 -17.62 -17.15 -23.14
CA PRO A 11 -17.83 -18.53 -23.55
C PRO A 11 -17.82 -18.66 -25.07
N THR A 12 -17.23 -19.75 -25.56
CA THR A 12 -17.25 -20.07 -27.01
C THR A 12 -18.62 -20.53 -27.50
N SER A 13 -19.52 -20.93 -26.60
CA SER A 13 -20.92 -21.28 -26.87
C SER A 13 -21.77 -21.18 -25.60
N TYR A 14 -23.09 -21.01 -25.76
CA TYR A 14 -24.06 -21.01 -24.66
C TYR A 14 -24.98 -22.25 -24.73
N PRO A 15 -25.53 -22.72 -23.58
CA PRO A 15 -25.29 -22.25 -22.22
C PRO A 15 -23.87 -22.60 -21.73
N ALA A 16 -23.35 -21.82 -20.78
CA ALA A 16 -22.01 -21.97 -20.21
C ALA A 16 -22.02 -21.79 -18.69
N VAL A 17 -21.16 -22.52 -17.99
CA VAL A 17 -20.98 -22.43 -16.54
C VAL A 17 -19.96 -21.33 -16.21
N PRO A 18 -20.28 -20.33 -15.37
CA PRO A 18 -19.31 -19.30 -14.97
C PRO A 18 -18.30 -19.80 -13.90
N GLY A 19 -17.34 -18.94 -13.55
CA GLY A 19 -16.35 -19.18 -12.50
C GLY A 19 -14.92 -19.37 -13.03
N LEU A 20 -13.94 -18.77 -12.34
CA LEU A 20 -12.51 -18.77 -12.75
C LEU A 20 -11.57 -19.45 -11.76
N GLU A 21 -12.04 -19.76 -10.57
CA GLU A 21 -11.27 -20.43 -9.54
C GLU A 21 -12.22 -21.15 -8.59
N GLY A 22 -11.68 -22.13 -7.89
CA GLY A 22 -12.41 -22.94 -6.92
C GLY A 22 -11.56 -24.12 -6.46
N VAL A 23 -11.97 -24.71 -5.34
CA VAL A 23 -11.42 -25.96 -4.84
C VAL A 23 -12.47 -27.05 -5.00
N ALA A 24 -12.04 -28.25 -5.39
CA ALA A 24 -12.89 -29.41 -5.56
C ALA A 24 -12.22 -30.67 -5.00
N GLN A 25 -13.02 -31.69 -4.71
CA GLN A 25 -12.53 -33.04 -4.43
C GLN A 25 -12.67 -33.90 -5.68
N VAL A 26 -11.63 -34.65 -6.02
CA VAL A 26 -11.63 -35.58 -7.15
C VAL A 26 -12.46 -36.80 -6.78
N VAL A 27 -13.55 -37.05 -7.51
CA VAL A 27 -14.44 -38.20 -7.29
C VAL A 27 -14.15 -39.35 -8.27
N GLU A 28 -13.68 -39.04 -9.48
CA GLU A 28 -13.35 -40.02 -10.52
C GLU A 28 -12.18 -39.49 -11.37
N VAL A 29 -11.37 -40.41 -11.93
CA VAL A 29 -10.27 -40.07 -12.85
C VAL A 29 -10.37 -40.90 -14.12
N GLY A 30 -10.13 -40.26 -15.27
CA GLY A 30 -10.09 -40.95 -16.56
C GLY A 30 -8.90 -41.92 -16.67
N LYS A 31 -9.02 -42.95 -17.52
CA LYS A 31 -8.01 -44.03 -17.67
C LYS A 31 -6.59 -43.55 -17.99
N SER A 32 -6.46 -42.39 -18.64
CA SER A 32 -5.17 -41.81 -19.05
C SER A 32 -4.57 -40.81 -18.06
N VAL A 33 -5.30 -40.44 -17.00
CA VAL A 33 -4.84 -39.50 -15.96
C VAL A 33 -3.77 -40.18 -15.11
N LYS A 34 -2.65 -39.49 -14.87
CA LYS A 34 -1.51 -40.05 -14.13
C LYS A 34 -1.19 -39.29 -12.86
N SER A 35 -1.41 -37.98 -12.86
CA SER A 35 -0.91 -37.07 -11.84
C SER A 35 -1.87 -36.86 -10.67
N ILE A 36 -3.15 -37.21 -10.84
CA ILE A 36 -4.24 -36.94 -9.89
C ILE A 36 -4.98 -38.23 -9.56
N LYS A 37 -5.45 -38.35 -8.32
CA LYS A 37 -6.14 -39.52 -7.76
C LYS A 37 -7.46 -39.12 -7.11
N THR A 38 -8.43 -40.03 -7.14
CA THR A 38 -9.67 -39.92 -6.38
C THR A 38 -9.39 -39.66 -4.90
N GLY A 39 -10.22 -38.82 -4.28
CA GLY A 39 -10.14 -38.39 -2.90
C GLY A 39 -9.27 -37.13 -2.69
N GLN A 40 -8.39 -36.77 -3.63
CA GLN A 40 -7.54 -35.58 -3.50
C GLN A 40 -8.36 -34.29 -3.65
N ARG A 41 -7.94 -33.26 -2.93
CA ARG A 41 -8.40 -31.88 -3.14
C ARG A 41 -7.55 -31.21 -4.22
N VAL A 42 -8.19 -30.46 -5.10
CA VAL A 42 -7.54 -29.76 -6.22
C VAL A 42 -8.06 -28.34 -6.38
N VAL A 43 -7.19 -27.40 -6.73
CA VAL A 43 -7.57 -26.08 -7.27
C VAL A 43 -7.76 -26.22 -8.77
N ILE A 44 -8.87 -25.66 -9.27
CA ILE A 44 -9.17 -25.62 -10.69
C ILE A 44 -8.66 -24.30 -11.27
N VAL A 45 -7.76 -24.39 -12.24
CA VAL A 45 -7.23 -23.27 -13.00
C VAL A 45 -7.77 -23.35 -14.42
N PRO A 46 -8.61 -22.41 -14.89
CA PRO A 46 -9.15 -22.43 -16.24
C PRO A 46 -8.03 -22.51 -17.28
N ALA A 47 -8.27 -23.31 -18.33
CA ALA A 47 -7.29 -23.57 -19.37
C ALA A 47 -6.65 -22.29 -19.92
N LYS A 48 -5.33 -22.35 -20.19
CA LYS A 48 -4.55 -21.30 -20.89
C LYS A 48 -4.98 -21.21 -22.36
N SER A 49 -6.19 -20.75 -22.61
CA SER A 49 -6.77 -20.61 -23.94
C SER A 49 -6.93 -19.12 -24.26
N GLN A 50 -6.31 -18.64 -25.34
CA GLN A 50 -6.55 -17.29 -25.87
C GLN A 50 -7.95 -17.15 -26.51
N LYS A 51 -8.72 -18.24 -26.61
CA LYS A 51 -10.02 -18.29 -27.31
C LYS A 51 -11.23 -18.23 -26.38
N GLY A 52 -11.06 -17.81 -25.13
CA GLY A 52 -12.13 -17.78 -24.13
C GLY A 52 -12.10 -18.99 -23.19
N ILE A 53 -12.98 -18.94 -22.19
CA ILE A 53 -13.17 -20.03 -21.22
C ILE A 53 -13.95 -21.14 -21.92
N THR A 54 -13.56 -22.38 -21.65
CA THR A 54 -14.31 -23.58 -22.07
C THR A 54 -15.72 -23.56 -21.47
N LYS A 55 -16.61 -24.45 -21.90
CA LYS A 55 -17.99 -24.55 -21.39
C LYS A 55 -18.09 -24.75 -19.86
N GLU A 56 -17.00 -25.19 -19.23
CA GLU A 56 -16.93 -25.70 -17.86
C GLU A 56 -16.20 -24.70 -16.95
N GLY A 57 -16.94 -23.74 -16.40
CA GLY A 57 -16.48 -22.93 -15.27
C GLY A 57 -16.55 -23.69 -13.94
N THR A 58 -16.21 -23.01 -12.85
CA THR A 58 -16.11 -23.62 -11.50
C THR A 58 -17.39 -23.51 -10.67
N TRP A 59 -18.40 -22.75 -11.11
CA TRP A 59 -19.66 -22.58 -10.37
C TRP A 59 -20.63 -23.72 -10.65
N THR A 60 -20.24 -24.93 -10.26
CA THR A 60 -21.00 -26.17 -10.44
C THR A 60 -20.74 -27.13 -9.28
N GLN A 61 -21.64 -28.09 -9.06
CA GLN A 61 -21.42 -29.17 -8.09
C GLN A 61 -20.45 -30.23 -8.64
N TYR A 62 -20.45 -30.44 -9.96
CA TYR A 62 -19.58 -31.39 -10.65
C TYR A 62 -19.13 -30.79 -11.99
N GLY A 63 -17.88 -31.05 -12.36
CA GLY A 63 -17.30 -30.64 -13.63
C GLY A 63 -16.20 -31.61 -14.06
N VAL A 64 -15.99 -31.73 -15.37
CA VAL A 64 -14.89 -32.50 -15.94
C VAL A 64 -13.79 -31.51 -16.31
N TYR A 65 -12.56 -31.77 -15.89
CA TYR A 65 -11.42 -30.88 -16.16
C TYR A 65 -10.21 -31.70 -16.57
N SER A 66 -9.40 -31.15 -17.49
CA SER A 66 -8.11 -31.74 -17.88
C SER A 66 -7.16 -31.77 -16.68
N GLU A 67 -6.37 -32.85 -16.52
CA GLU A 67 -5.43 -32.99 -15.40
C GLU A 67 -4.39 -31.85 -15.36
N GLU A 68 -4.08 -31.24 -16.51
CA GLU A 68 -3.13 -30.12 -16.64
C GLU A 68 -3.63 -28.80 -15.99
N ASN A 69 -4.94 -28.70 -15.74
CA ASN A 69 -5.61 -27.53 -15.19
C ASN A 69 -5.95 -27.70 -13.71
N LEU A 70 -5.50 -28.80 -13.10
CA LEU A 70 -5.81 -29.16 -11.72
C LEU A 70 -4.52 -29.21 -10.90
N PHE A 71 -4.53 -28.53 -9.76
CA PHE A 71 -3.37 -28.44 -8.87
C PHE A 71 -3.72 -29.01 -7.50
N VAL A 72 -3.00 -30.04 -7.05
CA VAL A 72 -3.27 -30.71 -5.77
C VAL A 72 -3.08 -29.74 -4.60
N VAL A 73 -4.09 -29.66 -3.74
CA VAL A 73 -4.08 -28.85 -2.51
C VAL A 73 -3.35 -29.62 -1.41
N PRO A 74 -2.31 -29.05 -0.77
CA PRO A 74 -1.67 -29.66 0.38
C PRO A 74 -2.63 -29.89 1.54
N ASN A 75 -2.46 -31.00 2.29
CA ASN A 75 -3.38 -31.40 3.36
C ASN A 75 -3.53 -30.35 4.48
N ASN A 76 -2.50 -29.54 4.72
CA ASN A 76 -2.52 -28.48 5.74
C ASN A 76 -3.14 -27.16 5.26
N VAL A 77 -3.58 -27.06 4.01
CA VAL A 77 -4.24 -25.86 3.47
C VAL A 77 -5.75 -26.03 3.59
N PRO A 78 -6.46 -25.15 4.32
CA PRO A 78 -7.92 -25.14 4.37
C PRO A 78 -8.55 -24.81 3.01
N ASP A 79 -9.77 -25.29 2.79
CA ASP A 79 -10.49 -25.08 1.53
C ASP A 79 -10.73 -23.59 1.25
N GLU A 80 -10.97 -22.79 2.29
CA GLU A 80 -11.14 -21.35 2.19
C GLU A 80 -9.90 -20.66 1.64
N ILE A 81 -8.70 -21.19 1.89
CA ILE A 81 -7.46 -20.65 1.33
C ILE A 81 -7.24 -21.20 -0.09
N ALA A 82 -7.46 -22.49 -0.28
CA ALA A 82 -7.28 -23.15 -1.58
C ALA A 82 -8.19 -22.57 -2.67
N ALA A 83 -9.46 -22.29 -2.34
CA ALA A 83 -10.46 -21.79 -3.30
C ALA A 83 -10.09 -20.46 -3.96
N GLN A 84 -9.22 -19.67 -3.32
CA GLN A 84 -8.78 -18.34 -3.76
C GLN A 84 -7.27 -18.30 -4.04
N ALA A 85 -6.63 -19.46 -4.20
CA ALA A 85 -5.18 -19.57 -4.39
C ALA A 85 -4.69 -19.10 -5.77
N PHE A 86 -5.57 -19.02 -6.77
CA PHE A 86 -5.18 -18.74 -8.15
C PHE A 86 -5.23 -17.26 -8.49
N ILE A 87 -6.41 -16.67 -8.67
CA ILE A 87 -6.55 -15.39 -9.38
C ILE A 87 -5.79 -14.27 -8.68
N ASN A 88 -6.14 -13.97 -7.43
CA ASN A 88 -5.52 -12.84 -6.74
C ASN A 88 -4.07 -13.13 -6.29
N PRO A 89 -3.74 -14.29 -5.67
CA PRO A 89 -2.36 -14.55 -5.24
C PRO A 89 -1.37 -14.67 -6.39
N VAL A 90 -1.70 -15.37 -7.48
CA VAL A 90 -0.80 -15.49 -8.64
C VAL A 90 -0.64 -14.14 -9.33
N THR A 91 -1.70 -13.34 -9.43
CA THR A 91 -1.60 -11.97 -9.94
C THR A 91 -0.67 -11.10 -9.08
N ALA A 92 -0.85 -11.10 -7.76
CA ALA A 92 0.00 -10.32 -6.85
C ALA A 92 1.47 -10.77 -6.93
N TYR A 93 1.71 -12.08 -6.96
CA TYR A 93 3.06 -12.64 -7.12
C TYR A 93 3.69 -12.17 -8.43
N GLY A 94 2.98 -12.30 -9.55
CA GLY A 94 3.47 -11.92 -10.88
C GLY A 94 3.72 -10.42 -11.03
N LEU A 95 2.88 -9.57 -10.43
CA LEU A 95 3.10 -8.12 -10.42
C LEU A 95 4.39 -7.75 -9.68
N LEU A 96 4.62 -8.32 -8.49
CA LEU A 96 5.83 -8.07 -7.72
C LEU A 96 7.08 -8.63 -8.40
N ASP A 97 6.96 -9.77 -9.07
CA ASP A 97 8.05 -10.38 -9.84
C ASP A 97 8.44 -9.51 -11.05
N LYS A 98 7.45 -8.95 -11.76
CA LYS A 98 7.72 -8.04 -12.89
C LYS A 98 8.28 -6.69 -12.48
N ILE A 99 7.79 -6.12 -11.37
CA ILE A 99 8.35 -4.86 -10.86
C ILE A 99 9.78 -5.09 -10.35
N ASN A 100 10.02 -6.24 -9.70
CA ASN A 100 11.32 -6.63 -9.16
C ASN A 100 12.00 -5.52 -8.32
N ALA A 101 11.20 -4.85 -7.48
CA ALA A 101 11.72 -3.79 -6.63
C ALA A 101 12.74 -4.35 -5.61
N PRO A 102 13.89 -3.71 -5.42
CA PRO A 102 14.86 -4.11 -4.41
C PRO A 102 14.28 -4.08 -2.98
N LYS A 103 14.86 -4.88 -2.09
CA LYS A 103 14.53 -4.83 -0.66
C LYS A 103 14.78 -3.42 -0.11
N GLY A 104 13.80 -2.90 0.65
CA GLY A 104 13.85 -1.58 1.26
C GLY A 104 13.24 -0.46 0.41
N GLU A 105 13.02 -0.70 -0.89
CA GLU A 105 12.41 0.25 -1.82
C GLU A 105 10.89 0.26 -1.71
N TYR A 106 10.28 1.32 -2.27
CA TYR A 106 8.84 1.52 -2.26
C TYR A 106 8.19 1.16 -3.60
N ILE A 107 7.02 0.54 -3.52
CA ILE A 107 6.05 0.47 -4.63
C ILE A 107 4.77 1.20 -4.23
N ILE A 108 4.04 1.72 -5.21
CA ILE A 108 2.73 2.34 -5.00
C ILE A 108 1.65 1.52 -5.70
N GLN A 109 0.51 1.32 -5.03
CA GLN A 109 -0.66 0.66 -5.62
C GLN A 109 -1.95 1.43 -5.37
N THR A 110 -2.88 1.29 -6.31
CA THR A 110 -4.28 1.74 -6.18
C THR A 110 -5.17 0.61 -5.66
N ALA A 111 -6.37 0.95 -5.20
CA ALA A 111 -7.35 0.00 -4.69
C ALA A 111 -6.78 -0.95 -3.61
N ALA A 112 -5.90 -0.43 -2.74
CA ALA A 112 -5.12 -1.24 -1.80
C ALA A 112 -5.98 -1.99 -0.76
N ALA A 113 -7.22 -1.51 -0.54
CA ALA A 113 -8.20 -2.17 0.32
C ALA A 113 -8.94 -3.34 -0.36
N SER A 114 -8.69 -3.63 -1.63
CA SER A 114 -9.22 -4.82 -2.32
C SER A 114 -8.55 -6.11 -1.83
N VAL A 115 -9.10 -7.27 -2.20
CA VAL A 115 -8.49 -8.58 -1.86
C VAL A 115 -7.08 -8.69 -2.46
N LEU A 116 -6.94 -8.42 -3.77
CA LEU A 116 -5.63 -8.38 -4.44
C LEU A 116 -4.66 -7.41 -3.75
N GLY A 117 -5.11 -6.19 -3.45
CA GLY A 117 -4.27 -5.17 -2.84
C GLY A 117 -3.74 -5.57 -1.46
N ARG A 118 -4.57 -6.20 -0.64
CA ARG A 118 -4.17 -6.73 0.68
C ARG A 118 -3.22 -7.93 0.57
N ILE A 119 -3.38 -8.78 -0.44
CA ILE A 119 -2.43 -9.88 -0.70
C ILE A 119 -1.09 -9.30 -1.17
N LEU A 120 -1.11 -8.32 -2.07
CA LEU A 120 0.09 -7.64 -2.56
C LEU A 120 0.88 -6.98 -1.41
N ILE A 121 0.21 -6.34 -0.44
CA ILE A 121 0.87 -5.79 0.76
C ILE A 121 1.61 -6.89 1.53
N GLN A 122 0.96 -8.03 1.74
CA GLN A 122 1.55 -9.14 2.49
C GLN A 122 2.75 -9.74 1.74
N PHE A 123 2.64 -9.93 0.43
CA PHE A 123 3.72 -10.47 -0.40
C PHE A 123 4.87 -9.46 -0.56
N ALA A 124 4.60 -8.17 -0.67
CA ALA A 124 5.63 -7.14 -0.68
C ALA A 124 6.40 -7.12 0.65
N LYS A 125 5.68 -7.21 1.78
CA LYS A 125 6.28 -7.32 3.11
C LYS A 125 7.18 -8.54 3.25
N SER A 126 6.77 -9.71 2.74
CA SER A 126 7.61 -10.92 2.80
C SER A 126 8.87 -10.82 1.93
N ARG A 127 8.87 -9.97 0.90
CA ARG A 127 10.05 -9.63 0.08
C ARG A 127 10.87 -8.46 0.65
N GLY A 128 10.44 -7.86 1.76
CA GLY A 128 11.07 -6.67 2.35
C GLY A 128 10.90 -5.40 1.50
N ILE A 129 9.89 -5.35 0.64
CA ILE A 129 9.49 -4.20 -0.17
C ILE A 129 8.47 -3.37 0.64
N LYS A 130 8.61 -2.05 0.62
CA LYS A 130 7.69 -1.11 1.27
C LYS A 130 6.57 -0.72 0.30
N THR A 131 5.40 -0.39 0.82
CA THR A 131 4.22 -0.07 -0.01
C THR A 131 3.60 1.26 0.36
N ILE A 132 3.27 2.06 -0.65
CA ILE A 132 2.35 3.21 -0.55
C ILE A 132 0.99 2.74 -1.07
N ASN A 133 -0.02 2.81 -0.21
CA ASN A 133 -1.30 2.13 -0.42
C ASN A 133 -2.42 3.15 -0.61
N LEU A 134 -2.83 3.39 -1.85
CA LEU A 134 -3.93 4.29 -2.16
C LEU A 134 -5.27 3.56 -1.99
N VAL A 135 -6.14 4.15 -1.18
CA VAL A 135 -7.47 3.62 -0.86
C VAL A 135 -8.55 4.60 -1.30
N ARG A 136 -9.81 4.16 -1.23
CA ARG A 136 -10.95 5.06 -1.48
C ARG A 136 -10.91 6.22 -0.49
N ARG A 137 -11.33 7.39 -0.97
CA ARG A 137 -11.48 8.62 -0.18
C ARG A 137 -12.29 8.33 1.09
N GLY A 138 -11.88 8.94 2.21
CA GLY A 138 -12.49 8.72 3.52
C GLY A 138 -11.97 7.53 4.32
N LYS A 139 -11.11 6.68 3.73
CA LYS A 139 -10.52 5.51 4.42
C LYS A 139 -8.98 5.55 4.52
N GLY A 140 -8.39 6.72 4.28
CA GLY A 140 -6.94 6.94 4.27
C GLY A 140 -6.31 7.03 5.67
N ALA A 141 -5.21 7.79 5.77
CA ALA A 141 -4.45 8.00 6.99
C ALA A 141 -5.28 8.69 8.10
N TYR A 142 -4.94 8.45 9.36
CA TYR A 142 -5.62 9.09 10.50
C TYR A 142 -5.49 10.61 10.48
N GLY A 143 -4.32 11.11 10.11
CA GLY A 143 -4.03 12.52 9.94
C GLY A 143 -2.79 12.71 9.06
N ALA A 144 -2.46 13.96 8.78
CA ALA A 144 -1.34 14.34 7.94
C ALA A 144 -0.62 15.58 8.49
N VAL A 145 0.65 15.73 8.12
CA VAL A 145 1.46 16.91 8.42
C VAL A 145 1.84 17.56 7.10
N ASP A 146 1.58 18.85 6.97
CA ASP A 146 1.80 19.65 5.77
C ASP A 146 2.78 20.79 6.04
N THR A 147 3.71 21.02 5.12
CA THR A 147 4.62 22.17 5.12
C THR A 147 4.57 22.95 3.81
N VAL A 148 3.77 22.50 2.85
CA VAL A 148 3.72 23.05 1.50
C VAL A 148 2.45 23.88 1.32
N GLY A 149 1.30 23.36 1.77
CA GLY A 149 0.01 24.04 1.56
C GLY A 149 -0.40 24.08 0.09
N GLY A 150 -1.20 25.08 -0.29
CA GLY A 150 -1.72 25.25 -1.65
C GLY A 150 -2.35 23.98 -2.24
N LYS A 151 -2.11 23.73 -3.54
CA LYS A 151 -2.65 22.57 -4.27
C LYS A 151 -2.14 21.23 -3.74
N ILE A 152 -0.93 21.19 -3.18
CA ILE A 152 -0.36 19.96 -2.63
C ILE A 152 -1.09 19.60 -1.32
N GLY A 153 -1.33 20.57 -0.45
CA GLY A 153 -2.15 20.38 0.75
C GLY A 153 -3.58 19.93 0.42
N LEU A 154 -4.16 20.46 -0.67
CA LEU A 154 -5.45 19.98 -1.16
C LEU A 154 -5.40 18.49 -1.57
N ILE A 155 -4.40 18.07 -2.34
CA ILE A 155 -4.24 16.65 -2.72
C ILE A 155 -4.02 15.77 -1.48
N LEU A 156 -3.23 16.25 -0.51
CA LEU A 156 -2.99 15.56 0.76
C LEU A 156 -4.30 15.28 1.51
N SER A 157 -5.28 16.20 1.47
CA SER A 157 -6.58 16.01 2.13
C SER A 157 -7.38 14.80 1.59
N HIS A 158 -7.13 14.38 0.35
CA HIS A 158 -7.75 13.18 -0.19
C HIS A 158 -7.20 11.89 0.44
N SER A 159 -6.03 11.98 1.09
CA SER A 159 -5.30 10.84 1.63
C SER A 159 -5.56 10.59 3.11
N VAL A 160 -6.31 11.46 3.80
CA VAL A 160 -6.75 11.23 5.18
C VAL A 160 -8.12 10.55 5.21
N LYS A 161 -8.47 9.92 6.32
CA LYS A 161 -9.82 9.41 6.59
C LYS A 161 -10.82 10.56 6.80
N ASP A 162 -12.11 10.24 6.79
CA ASP A 162 -13.12 11.20 7.25
C ASP A 162 -12.85 11.57 8.72
N GLU A 163 -13.12 12.82 9.08
CA GLU A 163 -12.74 13.43 10.37
C GLU A 163 -11.22 13.51 10.62
N GLY A 164 -10.42 13.36 9.55
CA GLY A 164 -8.96 13.41 9.63
C GLY A 164 -8.42 14.81 9.95
N LEU A 165 -7.30 14.86 10.67
CA LEU A 165 -6.59 16.10 11.01
C LEU A 165 -5.39 16.32 10.08
N ILE A 166 -5.27 17.51 9.52
CA ILE A 166 -4.12 17.99 8.76
C ILE A 166 -3.50 19.16 9.52
N LEU A 167 -2.23 19.00 9.91
CA LEU A 167 -1.45 20.03 10.62
C LEU A 167 -0.51 20.73 9.66
N LEU A 168 -0.77 22.00 9.36
CA LEU A 168 0.14 22.86 8.60
C LEU A 168 1.13 23.53 9.55
N TYR A 169 2.43 23.31 9.34
CA TYR A 169 3.49 23.91 10.17
C TYR A 169 4.48 24.78 9.38
N GLY A 170 4.26 24.95 8.07
CA GLY A 170 5.11 25.75 7.19
C GLY A 170 4.42 26.09 5.87
N GLY A 171 4.96 27.05 5.12
CA GLY A 171 4.36 27.59 3.89
C GLY A 171 5.31 27.57 2.70
N LEU A 172 5.95 26.43 2.42
CA LEU A 172 6.89 26.30 1.29
C LEU A 172 6.23 26.57 -0.07
N GLY A 173 4.91 26.34 -0.19
CA GLY A 173 4.11 26.64 -1.37
C GLY A 173 3.39 27.99 -1.32
N GLY A 174 3.69 28.85 -0.34
CA GLY A 174 3.04 30.13 -0.10
C GLY A 174 2.37 30.24 1.27
N LEU A 175 1.82 31.42 1.57
CA LEU A 175 1.15 31.72 2.84
C LEU A 175 -0.37 31.49 2.79
N GLU A 176 -0.85 30.81 1.75
CA GLU A 176 -2.26 30.49 1.54
C GLU A 176 -2.45 28.97 1.41
N VAL A 177 -3.62 28.50 1.84
CA VAL A 177 -4.03 27.10 1.71
C VAL A 177 -5.17 26.95 0.71
N SER A 178 -5.15 25.86 -0.05
CA SER A 178 -6.30 25.46 -0.85
C SER A 178 -7.06 24.36 -0.12
N VAL A 179 -8.35 24.59 0.12
CA VAL A 179 -9.25 23.64 0.79
C VAL A 179 -10.44 23.33 -0.10
N SER A 180 -11.03 22.14 0.07
CA SER A 180 -12.23 21.75 -0.66
C SER A 180 -13.45 21.83 0.24
N THR A 181 -14.52 22.47 -0.23
CA THR A 181 -15.81 22.51 0.47
C THR A 181 -16.34 21.11 0.79
N VAL A 182 -16.12 20.14 -0.11
CA VAL A 182 -16.52 18.76 0.13
C VAL A 182 -15.73 18.12 1.27
N GLU A 183 -14.43 18.42 1.34
CA GLU A 183 -13.56 17.94 2.43
C GLU A 183 -13.98 18.52 3.77
N LEU A 184 -14.24 19.83 3.82
CA LEU A 184 -14.59 20.52 5.06
C LEU A 184 -15.99 20.15 5.55
N ILE A 185 -17.00 20.15 4.67
CA ILE A 185 -18.40 19.99 5.09
C ILE A 185 -18.81 18.52 5.20
N PHE A 186 -18.54 17.71 4.17
CA PHE A 186 -19.10 16.36 4.10
C PHE A 186 -18.18 15.29 4.64
N ARG A 187 -16.86 15.55 4.64
CA ARG A 187 -15.86 14.65 5.22
C ARG A 187 -15.34 15.11 6.58
N ASN A 188 -15.75 16.30 7.02
CA ASN A 188 -15.34 16.92 8.27
C ASN A 188 -13.81 16.93 8.49
N ILE A 189 -13.04 17.21 7.43
CA ILE A 189 -11.58 17.29 7.56
C ILE A 189 -11.20 18.54 8.33
N HIS A 190 -10.41 18.36 9.37
CA HIS A 190 -9.85 19.45 10.15
C HIS A 190 -8.50 19.86 9.57
N TYR A 191 -8.41 21.05 9.02
CA TYR A 191 -7.15 21.63 8.56
C TYR A 191 -6.79 22.79 9.49
N THR A 192 -5.72 22.65 10.28
CA THR A 192 -5.32 23.65 11.28
C THR A 192 -3.81 23.85 11.31
N GLY A 193 -3.38 24.97 11.88
CA GLY A 193 -1.96 25.33 12.02
C GLY A 193 -1.31 24.73 13.27
N PHE A 194 -0.04 24.38 13.17
CA PHE A 194 0.84 24.16 14.31
C PHE A 194 1.95 25.21 14.30
N TYR A 195 1.98 26.07 15.32
CA TYR A 195 3.02 27.09 15.46
C TYR A 195 3.86 26.82 16.71
N LEU A 196 5.12 26.40 16.48
CA LEU A 196 6.03 25.97 17.55
C LEU A 196 6.19 27.03 18.66
N THR A 197 6.39 28.30 18.30
CA THR A 197 6.59 29.37 19.29
C THR A 197 5.38 29.52 20.19
N LYS A 198 4.16 29.50 19.62
CA LYS A 198 2.93 29.55 20.40
C LYS A 198 2.78 28.31 21.27
N TYR A 199 3.01 27.13 20.69
CA TYR A 199 2.95 25.86 21.43
C TYR A 199 3.86 25.88 22.66
N VAL A 200 5.12 26.35 22.52
CA VAL A 200 6.06 26.44 23.64
C VAL A 200 5.67 27.51 24.65
N ILE A 201 5.18 28.68 24.21
CA ILE A 201 4.75 29.77 25.10
C ILE A 201 3.54 29.36 25.96
N ASP A 202 2.64 28.56 25.40
CA ASP A 202 1.42 28.12 26.08
C ASP A 202 1.69 27.01 27.12
N LEU A 203 2.87 26.38 27.13
CA LEU A 203 3.26 25.36 28.11
C LEU A 203 3.78 25.98 29.39
N ASP A 204 3.49 25.35 30.52
CA ASP A 204 4.19 25.69 31.76
C ASP A 204 5.64 25.12 31.76
N LYS A 205 6.44 25.58 32.73
CA LYS A 205 7.86 25.22 32.84
C LYS A 205 8.09 23.72 33.06
N GLU A 206 7.22 23.07 33.82
CA GLU A 206 7.35 21.64 34.14
C GLU A 206 6.91 20.78 32.95
N GLU A 207 5.82 21.16 32.28
CA GLU A 207 5.38 20.55 31.03
C GLU A 207 6.45 20.65 29.95
N PHE A 208 7.03 21.85 29.76
CA PHE A 208 8.10 22.05 28.80
C PHE A 208 9.33 21.19 29.13
N ARG A 209 9.76 21.13 30.41
CA ARG A 209 10.87 20.25 30.83
C ARG A 209 10.59 18.78 30.52
N LYS A 210 9.37 18.32 30.78
CA LYS A 210 8.97 16.94 30.51
C LYS A 210 9.08 16.62 29.01
N ILE A 211 8.46 17.45 28.16
CA ILE A 211 8.52 17.27 26.69
C ILE A 211 9.98 17.32 26.20
N PHE A 212 10.77 18.24 26.72
CA PHE A 212 12.16 18.39 26.30
C PHE A 212 13.01 17.16 26.66
N ASN A 213 12.79 16.57 27.84
CA ASN A 213 13.44 15.32 28.23
C ASN A 213 13.01 14.15 27.34
N GLU A 214 11.71 14.01 27.05
CA GLU A 214 11.20 12.98 26.13
C GLU A 214 11.82 13.12 24.74
N VAL A 215 11.98 14.36 24.24
CA VAL A 215 12.67 14.62 22.97
C VAL A 215 14.13 14.14 23.03
N PHE A 216 14.85 14.41 24.12
CA PHE A 216 16.23 13.91 24.26
C PHE A 216 16.30 12.38 24.28
N ASP A 217 15.38 11.72 24.97
CA ASP A 217 15.32 10.26 24.99
C ASP A 217 15.10 9.70 23.59
N LEU A 218 14.24 10.33 22.79
CA LEU A 218 14.03 9.96 21.39
C LEU A 218 15.29 10.19 20.54
N LEU A 219 16.01 11.29 20.76
CA LEU A 219 17.26 11.60 20.06
C LEU A 219 18.42 10.68 20.46
N ASN A 220 18.40 10.11 21.67
CA ASN A 220 19.41 9.16 22.12
C ASN A 220 19.10 7.71 21.69
N ASN A 221 17.84 7.39 21.38
CA ASN A 221 17.40 6.02 21.07
C ASN A 221 17.17 5.80 19.56
N GLY A 222 18.25 5.50 18.83
CA GLY A 222 18.18 5.06 17.44
C GLY A 222 18.01 6.18 16.40
N PHE A 223 18.02 7.45 16.84
CA PHE A 223 18.10 8.60 15.94
C PHE A 223 19.49 8.66 15.30
N LYS A 224 19.52 8.78 13.97
CA LYS A 224 20.73 9.04 13.21
C LYS A 224 20.69 10.49 12.75
N PRO A 225 21.47 11.41 13.34
CA PRO A 225 21.46 12.80 12.94
C PRO A 225 21.92 12.93 11.48
N PHE A 226 21.27 13.83 10.75
CA PHE A 226 21.75 14.22 9.43
C PHE A 226 23.11 14.92 9.60
N THR A 227 24.15 14.42 8.93
CA THR A 227 25.49 14.99 8.96
C THR A 227 25.47 16.32 8.22
N GLY A 228 25.55 17.43 8.94
CA GLY A 228 25.79 18.74 8.35
C GLY A 228 27.18 19.25 8.65
N ASP A 229 27.63 20.16 7.81
CA ASP A 229 28.96 20.75 7.89
C ASP A 229 29.13 21.57 9.18
N LYS A 230 30.36 21.56 9.70
CA LYS A 230 30.75 22.31 10.90
C LYS A 230 31.67 23.45 10.48
N TYR A 231 31.37 24.65 10.97
CA TYR A 231 32.17 25.83 10.74
C TYR A 231 32.57 26.46 12.08
N PRO A 232 33.84 26.85 12.24
CA PRO A 232 34.23 27.78 13.30
C PRO A 232 33.41 29.07 13.28
N LEU A 233 33.30 29.75 14.42
CA LEU A 233 32.50 30.97 14.54
C LEU A 233 32.99 32.11 13.62
N ASP A 234 34.29 32.19 13.33
CA ASP A 234 34.87 33.18 12.41
C ASP A 234 34.53 32.92 10.93
N GLN A 235 33.97 31.75 10.60
CA GLN A 235 33.49 31.36 9.28
C GLN A 235 31.95 31.42 9.16
N VAL A 236 31.28 32.27 9.96
CA VAL A 236 29.81 32.38 9.95
C VAL A 236 29.23 32.72 8.57
N SER A 237 29.95 33.48 7.74
CA SER A 237 29.52 33.80 6.38
C SER A 237 29.39 32.54 5.53
N ASP A 238 30.41 31.67 5.56
CA ASP A 238 30.41 30.41 4.83
C ASP A 238 29.32 29.47 5.36
N ALA A 239 29.13 29.44 6.69
CA ALA A 239 28.07 28.67 7.33
C ALA A 239 26.66 29.11 6.86
N ILE A 240 26.43 30.41 6.68
CA ILE A 240 25.16 30.95 6.17
C ILE A 240 24.97 30.56 4.70
N HIS A 241 26.01 30.69 3.87
CA HIS A 241 25.94 30.28 2.46
C HIS A 241 25.75 28.77 2.28
N GLN A 242 26.22 27.94 3.22
CA GLN A 242 26.02 26.49 3.23
C GLN A 242 24.68 26.04 3.83
N SER A 243 24.13 26.80 4.80
CA SER A 243 22.67 26.92 4.98
C SER A 243 22.09 27.50 3.68
N LEU A 244 20.87 27.99 3.48
CA LEU A 244 20.39 28.51 2.16
C LEU A 244 20.46 27.58 0.89
N LYS A 245 21.53 26.83 0.58
CA LYS A 245 21.63 25.85 -0.49
C LYS A 245 20.50 24.81 -0.38
N PRO A 246 19.69 24.65 -1.44
CA PRO A 246 18.69 23.59 -1.50
C PRO A 246 19.36 22.20 -1.40
N GLY A 247 18.72 21.25 -0.72
CA GLY A 247 19.20 19.86 -0.67
C GLY A 247 20.52 19.64 0.07
N ARG A 248 20.97 20.58 0.92
CA ARG A 248 22.24 20.54 1.69
C ARG A 248 22.47 19.36 2.64
N GLY A 249 21.57 18.37 2.66
CA GLY A 249 21.71 17.11 3.40
C GLY A 249 21.54 17.20 4.92
N GLY A 250 22.08 18.23 5.58
CA GLY A 250 22.11 18.33 7.04
C GLY A 250 22.05 19.75 7.61
N LYS A 251 22.11 19.83 8.93
CA LYS A 251 22.13 21.10 9.67
C LYS A 251 23.55 21.63 9.75
N VAL A 252 23.79 22.84 9.26
CA VAL A 252 25.08 23.52 9.46
C VAL A 252 25.23 23.90 10.93
N LEU A 253 26.38 23.54 11.51
CA LEU A 253 26.69 23.76 12.93
C LEU A 253 27.83 24.77 13.05
N LEU A 254 27.63 25.79 13.89
CA LEU A 254 28.73 26.61 14.37
C LEU A 254 29.38 25.90 15.55
N VAL A 255 30.70 25.80 15.53
CA VAL A 255 31.49 25.19 16.61
C VAL A 255 32.49 26.19 17.17
N HIS A 256 32.77 26.04 18.46
CA HIS A 256 33.93 26.68 19.06
C HIS A 256 35.17 25.88 18.70
N ASN A 257 36.28 26.56 18.42
CA ASN A 257 37.58 25.92 18.17
C ASN A 257 38.11 25.24 19.43
#